data_AF-A0A661IFU7-F1
#
_entry.id   AF-A0A661IFU7-F1
#
_cell.length_a   1.000
_cell.length_b   1.000
_cell.length_c   1.000
_cell.angle_alpha   90.00
_cell.angle_beta   90.00
_cell.angle_gamma   90.00
#
_symmetry.space_group_name_H-M   'P 1'
#
loop_
_entity.id
_entity.type
_entity.pdbx_description
1 polymer ?
#
loop_
_entity_poly.entity_id
_entity_poly.type
_entity_poly.pdbx_seq_one_letter_code
_entity_poly.pdbx_strand_id
1 'polypeptide(L)'
;MRRIVSTPENVDRWEELYKQGKSLQGIAKQFGCDLTTVYQALRKRGVKFRSRLSPVMNKEVDLWVRVYLKSGDLNEVVMLSGRRPFTVLSHMVRRMRELLLTGSNG
;
A
#
# COMPACT_ATOMS: atom_id res chain seq x y z
N MET A 1 14.42 26.52 23.47
CA MET A 1 14.33 25.56 22.34
C MET A 1 12.95 25.70 21.70
N ARG A 2 12.86 26.06 20.40
CA ARG A 2 11.58 26.11 19.67
C ARG A 2 11.08 24.69 19.43
N ARG A 3 9.92 24.34 19.99
CA ARG A 3 9.21 23.10 19.66
C ARG A 3 8.84 23.20 18.18
N ILE A 4 9.36 22.31 17.33
CA ILE A 4 8.94 22.23 15.92
C ILE A 4 7.55 21.59 15.94
N VAL A 5 6.53 22.44 16.10
CA VAL A 5 5.11 22.07 16.05
C VAL A 5 4.74 21.83 14.59
N SER A 6 3.71 21.02 14.34
CA SER A 6 3.02 20.90 13.06
C SER A 6 2.31 22.22 12.69
N THR A 7 3.06 23.30 12.55
CA THR A 7 2.54 24.56 12.03
C THR A 7 2.16 24.37 10.56
N PRO A 8 1.21 25.15 10.03
CA PRO A 8 0.80 25.03 8.63
C PRO A 8 1.99 25.06 7.65
N GLU A 9 2.97 25.93 7.88
CA GLU A 9 4.15 26.09 7.01
C GLU A 9 5.08 24.85 7.05
N ASN A 10 5.25 24.25 8.23
CA ASN A 10 6.00 23.00 8.34
C ASN A 10 5.29 21.86 7.63
N VAL A 11 3.95 21.80 7.75
CA VAL A 11 3.14 20.77 7.09
C VAL A 11 3.14 20.94 5.57
N ASP A 12 3.11 22.19 5.06
CA ASP A 12 3.29 22.49 3.62
C ASP A 12 4.60 21.88 3.13
N ARG A 13 5.69 22.16 3.84
CA ARG A 13 7.03 21.70 3.48
C ARG A 13 7.18 20.18 3.59
N TRP A 14 6.51 19.55 4.55
CA TRP A 14 6.46 18.08 4.67
C TRP A 14 5.73 17.45 3.48
N GLU A 15 4.63 18.06 3.01
CA GLU A 15 3.89 17.56 1.85
C GLU A 15 4.73 17.64 0.57
N GLU A 16 5.42 18.77 0.34
CA GLU A 16 6.32 18.94 -0.80
C GLU A 16 7.45 17.90 -0.81
N LEU A 17 8.15 17.75 0.30
CA LEU A 17 9.22 16.76 0.44
C LEU A 17 8.70 15.34 0.26
N TYR A 18 7.50 15.06 0.76
CA TYR A 18 6.86 13.77 0.55
C TYR A 18 6.59 13.54 -0.93
N LYS A 19 6.02 14.51 -1.65
CA LYS A 19 5.77 14.45 -3.12
C LYS A 19 7.06 14.26 -3.92
N GLN A 20 8.17 14.87 -3.49
CA GLN A 20 9.51 14.69 -4.07
C GLN A 20 10.14 13.31 -3.79
N GLY A 21 9.45 12.43 -3.05
CA GLY A 21 9.89 11.06 -2.83
C GLY A 21 10.55 10.80 -1.48
N LYS A 22 10.76 11.82 -0.63
CA LYS A 22 11.27 11.56 0.72
C LYS A 22 10.31 10.71 1.53
N SER A 23 10.87 9.80 2.32
CA SER A 23 10.11 9.02 3.30
C SER A 23 9.68 9.91 4.47
N LEU A 24 8.59 9.53 5.14
CA LEU A 24 8.11 10.23 6.35
C LEU A 24 9.20 10.29 7.43
N GLN A 25 10.03 9.24 7.53
CA GLN A 25 11.12 9.18 8.50
C GLN A 25 12.29 10.11 8.13
N GLY A 26 12.58 10.25 6.84
CA GLY A 26 13.57 11.22 6.36
C GLY A 26 13.12 12.66 6.60
N ILE A 27 11.82 12.94 6.47
CA ILE A 27 11.22 14.23 6.81
C ILE A 27 11.30 14.46 8.32
N ALA A 28 10.85 13.50 9.14
CA ALA A 28 10.88 13.59 10.60
C ALA A 28 12.30 13.89 11.14
N LYS A 29 13.31 13.18 10.65
CA LYS A 29 14.72 13.42 11.01
C LYS A 29 15.21 14.81 10.59
N GLN A 30 14.82 15.28 9.40
CA GLN A 30 15.22 16.60 8.90
C GLN A 30 14.64 17.74 9.73
N PHE A 31 13.46 17.55 10.31
CA PHE A 31 12.75 18.56 11.10
C PHE A 31 12.82 18.29 12.62
N GLY A 32 13.61 17.30 13.06
CA GLY A 32 13.75 16.98 14.48
C GLY A 32 12.43 16.64 15.19
N CYS A 33 11.47 16.04 14.48
CA CYS A 33 10.16 15.66 15.02
C CYS A 33 9.92 14.15 14.91
N ASP A 34 8.87 13.66 15.56
CA ASP A 34 8.51 12.25 15.51
C ASP A 34 7.82 11.89 14.17
N LEU A 35 8.07 10.68 13.66
CA LEU A 35 7.43 10.17 12.44
C LEU A 35 5.90 10.19 12.54
N THR A 36 5.34 9.88 13.70
CA THR A 36 3.90 9.91 13.94
C THR A 36 3.34 11.32 13.83
N THR A 37 4.13 12.35 14.19
CA THR A 37 3.74 13.76 14.04
C THR A 37 3.60 14.11 12.56
N VAL A 38 4.60 13.76 11.75
CA VAL A 38 4.56 13.98 10.29
C VAL A 38 3.39 13.22 9.66
N TYR A 39 3.22 11.94 10.02
CA TYR A 39 2.13 11.11 9.50
C TYR A 39 0.75 11.70 9.83
N GLN A 40 0.49 12.05 11.09
CA GLN A 40 -0.81 12.57 11.49
C GLN A 40 -1.12 13.92 10.84
N ALA A 41 -0.12 14.80 10.72
CA ALA A 41 -0.31 16.09 10.08
C ALA A 41 -0.65 15.96 8.58
N LEU A 42 0.10 15.14 7.84
CA LEU A 42 -0.16 14.89 6.42
C LEU A 42 -1.49 14.15 6.21
N ARG A 43 -1.86 13.24 7.12
CA ARG A 43 -3.15 12.54 7.09
C ARG A 43 -4.31 13.51 7.29
N LYS A 44 -4.23 14.43 8.27
CA LYS A 44 -5.26 15.46 8.51
C LYS A 44 -5.46 16.35 7.29
N ARG A 45 -4.41 16.54 6.50
CA ARG A 45 -4.43 17.32 5.24
C ARG A 45 -4.94 16.52 4.03
N GLY A 46 -5.25 15.24 4.19
CA GLY A 46 -5.76 14.39 3.11
C GLY A 46 -4.70 13.86 2.14
N VAL A 47 -3.41 13.91 2.51
CA VAL A 47 -2.34 13.37 1.67
C VAL A 47 -2.52 11.85 1.49
N LYS A 48 -2.61 11.41 0.24
CA LYS A 48 -2.62 9.98 -0.10
C LYS A 48 -1.22 9.41 0.09
N PHE A 49 -1.08 8.51 1.07
CA PHE A 49 0.20 7.86 1.32
C PHE A 49 0.51 6.83 0.24
N ARG A 50 1.74 6.85 -0.26
CA ARG A 50 2.34 5.79 -1.06
C ARG A 50 2.18 4.46 -0.33
N SER A 51 1.37 3.59 -0.92
CA SER A 51 1.44 2.16 -0.65
C SER A 51 2.87 1.69 -0.91
N ARG A 52 3.51 1.07 0.09
CA ARG A 52 4.81 0.39 -0.11
C ARG A 52 4.69 -0.82 -1.04
N LEU A 53 3.48 -1.30 -1.28
CA LEU A 53 3.20 -2.38 -2.20
C LEU A 53 3.02 -1.77 -3.59
N SER A 54 3.84 -2.19 -4.55
CA SER A 54 3.49 -2.06 -5.96
C SER A 54 2.06 -2.61 -6.12
N PRO A 55 1.12 -1.85 -6.71
CA PRO A 55 -0.25 -2.32 -6.88
C PRO A 55 -0.23 -3.69 -7.54
N VAL A 56 -0.94 -4.65 -6.95
CA VAL A 56 -1.12 -5.97 -7.54
C VAL A 56 -2.14 -5.80 -8.67
N MET A 57 -1.73 -6.09 -9.91
CA MET A 57 -2.59 -5.92 -11.08
C MET A 57 -3.57 -7.09 -11.21
N ASN A 58 -4.81 -6.86 -11.67
CA ASN A 58 -5.78 -7.95 -11.85
C ASN A 58 -5.26 -9.08 -12.74
N LYS A 59 -4.47 -8.77 -13.79
CA LYS A 59 -3.81 -9.78 -14.64
C LYS A 59 -2.84 -10.69 -13.86
N GLU A 60 -2.17 -10.14 -12.85
CA GLU A 60 -1.26 -10.86 -11.96
C GLU A 60 -2.08 -11.79 -11.05
N VAL A 61 -3.18 -11.28 -10.49
CA VAL A 61 -4.09 -12.08 -9.66
C VAL A 61 -4.80 -13.17 -10.47
N ASP A 62 -5.17 -12.90 -11.72
CA ASP A 62 -5.78 -13.89 -12.63
C ASP A 62 -4.82 -15.05 -12.89
N LEU A 63 -3.51 -14.77 -12.99
CA LEU A 63 -2.49 -15.82 -13.09
C LEU A 63 -2.41 -16.63 -11.78
N TRP A 64 -2.45 -15.98 -10.61
CA TRP A 64 -2.45 -16.66 -9.31
C TRP A 64 -3.64 -17.61 -9.15
N VAL A 65 -4.84 -17.15 -9.51
CA VAL A 65 -6.06 -17.96 -9.49
C VAL A 65 -5.91 -19.17 -10.41
N ARG A 66 -5.38 -18.99 -11.63
CA ARG A 66 -5.17 -20.11 -12.58
C ARG A 66 -4.17 -21.14 -12.06
N VAL A 67 -3.06 -20.71 -11.47
CA VAL A 67 -2.05 -21.62 -10.91
C VAL A 67 -2.66 -22.42 -9.76
N TYR A 68 -3.30 -21.74 -8.81
CA TYR A 68 -3.96 -22.38 -7.68
C TYR A 68 -5.06 -23.37 -8.09
N LEU A 69 -5.90 -23.03 -9.08
CA LEU A 69 -6.94 -23.93 -9.55
C LEU A 69 -6.38 -25.18 -10.24
N LYS A 70 -5.17 -25.12 -10.79
CA LYS A 70 -4.50 -26.27 -11.40
C LYS A 70 -3.80 -27.17 -10.39
N SER A 71 -3.09 -26.58 -9.41
CA SER A 71 -2.27 -27.35 -8.47
C SER A 71 -2.89 -27.58 -7.10
N GLY A 72 -3.85 -26.74 -6.68
CA GLY A 72 -4.40 -26.74 -5.33
C GLY A 72 -3.43 -26.23 -4.26
N ASP A 73 -2.24 -25.77 -4.62
CA ASP A 73 -1.18 -25.37 -3.68
C ASP A 73 -0.98 -23.85 -3.67
N LEU A 74 -1.32 -23.21 -2.54
CA LEU A 74 -1.09 -21.79 -2.34
C LEU A 74 0.41 -21.43 -2.28
N ASN A 75 1.27 -22.35 -1.84
CA ASN A 75 2.71 -22.09 -1.75
C ASN A 75 3.33 -21.88 -3.13
N GLU A 76 2.87 -22.61 -4.15
CA GLU A 76 3.33 -22.41 -5.53
C GLU A 76 3.06 -20.98 -6.00
N VAL A 77 1.89 -20.43 -5.67
CA VAL A 77 1.53 -19.05 -6.00
C VAL A 77 2.39 -18.03 -5.22
N VAL A 78 2.68 -18.31 -3.95
CA VAL A 78 3.56 -17.49 -3.12
C VAL A 78 4.97 -17.43 -3.70
N MET A 79 5.52 -18.58 -4.10
CA MET A 79 6.83 -18.69 -4.72
C MET A 79 6.88 -17.95 -6.07
N LEU A 80 5.86 -18.13 -6.91
CA LEU A 80 5.74 -17.45 -8.21
C LEU A 80 5.66 -15.92 -8.06
N SER A 81 4.87 -15.44 -7.10
CA SER A 81 4.61 -14.01 -6.93
C SER A 81 5.72 -13.28 -6.17
N GLY A 82 6.53 -13.99 -5.39
CA GLY A 82 7.46 -13.39 -4.44
C GLY A 82 6.76 -12.55 -3.37
N ARG A 83 5.43 -12.69 -3.21
CA ARG A 83 4.62 -11.90 -2.27
C ARG A 83 4.27 -12.71 -1.03
N ARG A 84 3.93 -11.99 0.04
CA ARG A 84 3.53 -12.62 1.30
C ARG A 84 2.25 -13.43 1.11
N PRO A 85 2.10 -14.60 1.78
CA PRO A 85 0.92 -15.44 1.67
C PRO A 85 -0.41 -14.70 1.89
N PHE A 86 -0.49 -13.83 2.90
CA PHE A 86 -1.69 -13.05 3.16
C PHE A 86 -2.06 -12.08 2.02
N THR A 87 -1.07 -11.47 1.37
CA THR A 87 -1.29 -10.60 0.20
C THR A 87 -1.83 -11.42 -0.96
N VAL A 88 -1.24 -12.59 -1.22
CA VAL A 88 -1.70 -13.50 -2.29
C VAL A 88 -3.16 -13.92 -2.03
N LEU A 89 -3.45 -14.43 -0.83
CA LEU A 89 -4.77 -14.96 -0.46
C LEU A 89 -5.86 -13.89 -0.54
N SER A 90 -5.64 -12.72 0.05
CA SER A 90 -6.65 -11.65 0.08
C SER A 90 -7.04 -11.15 -1.31
N HIS A 91 -6.07 -11.04 -2.22
CA HIS A 91 -6.32 -10.67 -3.61
C HIS A 91 -7.03 -11.79 -4.39
N MET A 92 -6.61 -13.05 -4.22
CA MET A 92 -7.25 -14.19 -4.88
C MET A 92 -8.73 -14.34 -4.45
N VAL A 93 -9.02 -14.25 -3.15
CA VAL A 93 -10.39 -14.36 -2.63
C VAL A 93 -11.29 -13.26 -3.22
N ARG A 94 -10.80 -12.02 -3.24
CA ARG A 94 -11.55 -10.90 -3.85
C ARG A 94 -11.84 -11.17 -5.33
N ARG A 95 -10.82 -11.63 -6.07
CA ARG A 95 -10.94 -11.87 -7.51
C ARG A 95 -11.85 -13.04 -7.85
N MET A 96 -11.76 -14.14 -7.11
CA MET A 96 -12.65 -15.29 -7.28
C MET A 96 -14.12 -14.91 -7.03
N ARG A 97 -14.40 -14.07 -6.01
CA ARG A 97 -15.74 -13.54 -5.78
C ARG A 97 -16.27 -12.72 -6.96
N GLU A 98 -15.44 -11.82 -7.51
CA GLU A 98 -15.82 -11.03 -8.71
C GLU A 98 -16.18 -11.94 -9.88
N LEU A 99 -15.34 -12.94 -10.18
CA LEU A 99 -15.56 -13.87 -11.30
C LEU A 99 -16.85 -14.68 -11.14
N LEU A 100 -17.14 -15.15 -9.91
CA LEU A 100 -18.38 -15.87 -9.60
C LEU A 100 -19.61 -14.97 -9.78
N LEU A 101 -19.55 -13.72 -9.31
CA LEU A 101 -20.65 -12.75 -9.46
C LEU A 101 -20.89 -12.36 -10.92
N THR A 102 -19.84 -12.27 -11.74
CA THR A 102 -19.98 -11.97 -13.17
C THR A 102 -20.50 -13.15 -13.99
N GLY A 103 -20.34 -14.39 -13.51
CA GLY A 103 -20.81 -15.61 -14.17
C GLY A 103 -22.29 -15.95 -13.95
N SER A 104 -22.98 -15.26 -13.02
CA SER A 104 -24.40 -15.52 -12.69
C SER A 104 -25.41 -14.63 -13.44
N ASN A 105 -24.94 -13.77 -14.36
CA ASN A 105 -25.81 -12.89 -15.18
C ASN A 105 -26.03 -13.41 -16.62
N GLY A 106 -25.92 -14.72 -16.85
CA GLY A 106 -26.09 -15.37 -18.15
C GLY A 106 -27.12 -16.48 -18.12
#